data_AF-U1R029-F1
#
_entry.id   AF-U1R029-F1
#
_cell.length_a   1.000
_cell.length_b   1.000
_cell.length_c   1.000
_cell.angle_alpha   90.00
_cell.angle_beta   90.00
_cell.angle_gamma   90.00
#
_symmetry.space_group_name_H-M   'P 1'
#
loop_
_entity.id
_entity.type
_entity.pdbx_description
1 polymer ?
#
loop_
_entity_poly.entity_id
_entity_poly.type
_entity_poly.pdbx_seq_one_letter_code
_entity_poly.pdbx_strand_id
1 'polypeptide(L)'
;PAEMLSDGTLRVLALIYLLYFSDYEKIFIEEPGRNLHPSLIANLMLKVKDAAENTDKQIFLTTHNVEVLRHTPAEDVRLVSRNDDGFTQVERPAESERVQKFIENDLGMVDLYTENMLGE
;
A
#
# COMPACT_ATOMS: atom_id res chain seq x y z
N PRO A 1 -10.00 -19.90 -22.22
CA PRO A 1 -9.03 -18.79 -22.42
C PRO A 1 -8.42 -18.25 -21.11
N ALA A 2 -9.23 -17.88 -20.12
CA ALA A 2 -8.74 -17.42 -18.80
C ALA A 2 -7.99 -18.52 -18.02
N GLU A 3 -8.39 -19.77 -18.17
CA GLU A 3 -7.77 -20.95 -17.55
C GLU A 3 -6.31 -21.21 -17.99
N MET A 4 -5.84 -20.55 -19.06
CA MET A 4 -4.46 -20.67 -19.54
C MET A 4 -3.54 -19.58 -18.97
N LEU A 5 -4.07 -18.64 -18.18
CA LEU A 5 -3.30 -17.53 -17.63
C LEU A 5 -2.73 -17.88 -16.25
N SER A 6 -1.54 -17.34 -15.95
CA SER A 6 -0.99 -17.42 -14.59
C SER A 6 -1.82 -16.59 -13.62
N ASP A 7 -1.80 -16.98 -12.34
CA ASP A 7 -2.47 -16.23 -11.27
C ASP A 7 -2.05 -14.75 -11.23
N GLY A 8 -0.76 -14.48 -11.41
CA GLY A 8 -0.23 -13.12 -11.45
C GLY A 8 -0.80 -12.31 -12.62
N THR A 9 -0.95 -12.93 -13.79
CA THR A 9 -1.56 -12.29 -14.97
C THR A 9 -3.04 -11.97 -14.73
N LEU A 10 -3.81 -12.93 -14.21
CA LEU A 10 -5.21 -12.73 -13.86
C LEU A 10 -5.37 -11.62 -12.82
N ARG A 11 -4.49 -11.57 -11.81
CA ARG A 11 -4.49 -10.53 -10.77
C ARG A 11 -4.27 -9.14 -11.36
N VAL A 12 -3.24 -8.97 -12.20
CA VAL A 12 -2.95 -7.68 -12.84
C VAL A 12 -4.12 -7.21 -13.71
N LEU A 13 -4.71 -8.11 -14.51
CA LEU A 13 -5.88 -7.79 -15.34
C LEU A 13 -7.08 -7.37 -14.48
N ALA A 14 -7.36 -8.10 -13.40
CA ALA A 14 -8.44 -7.77 -12.48
C ALA A 14 -8.23 -6.41 -11.80
N LEU A 15 -7.00 -6.09 -11.40
CA LEU A 15 -6.65 -4.81 -10.80
C LEU A 15 -6.79 -3.65 -11.81
N ILE A 16 -6.30 -3.82 -13.04
CA ILE A 16 -6.48 -2.81 -14.09
C ILE A 16 -7.96 -2.56 -14.37
N TYR A 17 -8.76 -3.63 -14.48
CA TYR A 17 -10.20 -3.52 -14.66
C TYR A 17 -10.85 -2.74 -13.51
N LEU A 18 -10.52 -3.10 -12.26
CA LEU A 18 -11.04 -2.45 -11.07
C LEU A 18 -10.68 -0.96 -11.02
N LEU A 19 -9.44 -0.61 -11.34
CA LEU A 19 -8.95 0.77 -11.27
C LEU A 19 -9.55 1.67 -12.37
N TYR A 20 -9.74 1.17 -13.60
CA TYR A 20 -10.04 2.03 -14.75
C TYR A 20 -11.39 1.78 -15.42
N PHE A 21 -11.99 0.61 -15.22
CA PHE A 21 -13.17 0.17 -15.98
C PHE A 21 -14.37 -0.18 -15.11
N SER A 22 -14.23 -0.11 -13.79
CA SER A 22 -15.33 -0.29 -12.85
C SER A 22 -15.94 1.05 -12.46
N ASP A 23 -17.23 1.06 -12.14
CA ASP A 23 -17.94 2.27 -11.65
C ASP A 23 -17.86 2.41 -10.12
N TYR A 24 -16.99 1.64 -9.44
CA TYR A 24 -16.85 1.71 -7.99
C TYR A 24 -16.09 2.97 -7.56
N GLU A 25 -16.74 3.83 -6.78
CA GLU A 25 -16.10 5.01 -6.15
C GLU A 25 -15.20 4.63 -4.97
N LYS A 26 -15.45 3.50 -4.31
CA LYS A 26 -14.69 3.04 -3.14
C LYS A 26 -14.17 1.63 -3.38
N ILE A 27 -12.86 1.46 -3.27
CA ILE A 27 -12.18 0.21 -3.59
C ILE A 27 -11.33 -0.22 -2.39
N PHE A 28 -11.47 -1.46 -1.97
CA PHE A 28 -10.68 -2.08 -0.89
C PHE A 28 -9.94 -3.28 -1.46
N ILE A 29 -8.61 -3.29 -1.35
CA ILE A 29 -7.77 -4.35 -1.91
C ILE A 29 -6.85 -4.91 -0.84
N GLU A 30 -7.03 -6.18 -0.54
CA GLU A 30 -6.14 -6.92 0.35
C GLU A 30 -4.93 -7.45 -0.43
N GLU A 31 -3.74 -7.13 0.06
CA GLU A 31 -2.45 -7.59 -0.47
C GLU A 31 -2.36 -7.47 -2.01
N PRO A 32 -2.36 -6.23 -2.55
CA PRO A 32 -2.45 -5.98 -3.99
C PRO A 32 -1.25 -6.57 -4.75
N GLY A 33 -0.10 -6.71 -4.10
CA GLY A 33 1.12 -7.27 -4.66
C GLY A 33 1.26 -8.80 -4.57
N ARG A 34 0.28 -9.53 -4.01
CA ARG A 34 0.40 -10.97 -3.80
C ARG A 34 0.60 -11.70 -5.13
N ASN A 35 1.59 -12.58 -5.19
CA ASN A 35 2.00 -13.35 -6.39
C ASN A 35 2.58 -12.50 -7.53
N LEU A 36 2.98 -11.25 -7.26
CA LEU A 36 3.62 -10.37 -8.24
C LEU A 36 5.11 -10.21 -7.95
N HIS A 37 5.90 -10.12 -9.02
CA HIS A 37 7.30 -9.74 -8.91
C HIS A 37 7.41 -8.28 -8.42
N PRO A 38 8.39 -7.92 -7.56
CA PRO A 38 8.52 -6.56 -7.01
C PRO A 38 8.49 -5.44 -8.07
N SER A 39 9.14 -5.65 -9.23
CA SER A 39 9.11 -4.66 -10.34
C SER A 39 7.70 -4.39 -10.89
N LEU A 40 6.76 -5.33 -10.78
CA LEU A 40 5.36 -5.14 -11.16
C LEU A 40 4.59 -4.41 -10.06
N ILE A 41 4.95 -4.59 -8.79
CA ILE A 41 4.34 -3.90 -7.65
C ILE A 41 4.59 -2.40 -7.76
N ALA A 42 5.81 -1.98 -8.08
CA ALA A 42 6.14 -0.58 -8.34
C ALA A 42 5.22 0.04 -9.41
N ASN A 43 5.09 -0.62 -10.56
CA ASN A 43 4.21 -0.18 -11.64
C ASN A 43 2.73 -0.18 -11.25
N LEU A 44 2.28 -1.17 -10.47
CA LEU A 44 0.92 -1.24 -9.97
C LEU A 44 0.62 -0.05 -9.04
N MET A 45 1.53 0.30 -8.14
CA MET A 45 1.35 1.43 -7.23
C MET A 45 1.26 2.76 -7.96
N LEU A 46 2.03 2.95 -9.04
CA LEU A 46 1.88 4.11 -9.92
C LEU A 46 0.47 4.17 -10.55
N LYS A 47 -0.10 3.02 -10.93
CA LYS A 47 -1.47 2.95 -11.47
C LYS A 47 -2.55 3.18 -10.42
N VAL A 48 -2.33 2.71 -9.19
CA VAL A 48 -3.23 3.00 -8.06
C VAL A 48 -3.25 4.50 -7.78
N LYS A 49 -2.07 5.13 -7.69
CA LYS A 49 -1.95 6.58 -7.47
C LYS A 49 -2.63 7.37 -8.59
N ASP A 50 -2.33 7.03 -9.85
CA ASP A 50 -2.95 7.65 -11.02
C ASP A 50 -4.49 7.55 -10.99
N ALA A 51 -5.04 6.37 -10.66
CA ALA A 51 -6.48 6.20 -10.54
C ALA A 51 -7.07 7.02 -9.38
N ALA A 52 -6.39 7.10 -8.23
CA ALA A 52 -6.86 7.88 -7.09
C ALA A 52 -6.82 9.40 -7.32
N GLU A 53 -5.84 9.90 -8.08
CA GLU A 53 -5.65 11.34 -8.34
C GLU A 53 -6.49 11.84 -9.52
N ASN A 54 -6.67 11.01 -10.56
CA ASN A 54 -7.30 11.43 -11.82
C ASN A 54 -8.75 10.95 -11.99
N THR A 55 -9.33 10.30 -10.98
CA THR A 55 -10.73 9.86 -10.97
C THR A 55 -11.37 10.12 -9.60
N ASP A 56 -12.69 9.98 -9.49
CA ASP A 56 -13.41 10.15 -8.21
C ASP A 56 -13.31 8.91 -7.28
N LYS A 57 -12.23 8.12 -7.40
CA LYS A 57 -12.06 6.85 -6.67
C LYS A 57 -11.25 7.02 -5.39
N GLN A 58 -11.78 6.51 -4.28
CA GLN A 58 -11.07 6.32 -3.03
C GLN A 58 -10.60 4.87 -2.90
N ILE A 59 -9.28 4.67 -2.76
CA ILE A 59 -8.66 3.34 -2.78
C ILE A 59 -7.98 3.07 -1.43
N PHE A 60 -8.35 1.96 -0.79
CA PHE A 60 -7.76 1.46 0.44
C PHE A 60 -7.00 0.16 0.16
N LEU A 61 -5.75 0.10 0.59
CA LEU A 61 -4.89 -1.07 0.44
C LEU A 61 -4.48 -1.59 1.81
N THR A 62 -4.43 -2.91 1.98
CA THR A 62 -3.72 -3.54 3.09
C THR A 62 -2.51 -4.30 2.56
N THR A 63 -1.38 -4.20 3.26
CA THR A 63 -0.13 -4.80 2.82
C THR A 63 0.83 -5.00 3.99
N HIS A 64 1.58 -6.09 3.96
CA HIS A 64 2.83 -6.25 4.71
C HIS A 64 4.07 -6.11 3.79
N ASN A 65 3.85 -5.88 2.49
CA ASN A 65 4.90 -5.80 1.49
C ASN A 65 5.57 -4.41 1.48
N VAL A 66 6.86 -4.39 1.81
CA VAL A 66 7.70 -3.18 1.82
C VAL A 66 7.75 -2.44 0.48
N GLU A 67 7.58 -3.14 -0.63
CA GLU A 67 7.62 -2.54 -1.96
C GLU A 67 6.38 -1.68 -2.24
N VAL A 68 5.24 -2.02 -1.63
CA VAL A 68 4.04 -1.15 -1.66
C VAL A 68 4.31 0.10 -0.82
N LEU A 69 4.83 -0.07 0.40
CA LEU A 69 5.15 1.04 1.30
C LEU A 69 6.17 2.01 0.66
N ARG A 70 7.17 1.48 -0.05
CA ARG A 70 8.18 2.26 -0.79
C ARG A 70 7.57 3.27 -1.77
N HIS A 71 6.43 2.92 -2.36
CA HIS A 71 5.74 3.74 -3.37
C HIS A 71 4.50 4.45 -2.82
N THR A 72 4.33 4.47 -1.50
CA THR A 72 3.20 5.12 -0.82
C THR A 72 3.71 6.36 -0.08
N PRO A 73 3.12 7.55 -0.28
CA PRO A 73 3.44 8.74 0.50
C PRO A 73 3.19 8.53 2.00
N ALA A 74 3.99 9.16 2.87
CA ALA A 74 3.88 8.94 4.31
C ALA A 74 2.53 9.38 4.89
N GLU A 75 1.96 10.45 4.34
CA GLU A 75 0.66 11.01 4.68
C GLU A 75 -0.50 10.02 4.44
N ASP A 76 -0.34 9.09 3.50
CA ASP A 76 -1.33 8.08 3.13
C ASP A 76 -1.18 6.79 3.93
N VAL A 77 -0.09 6.64 4.69
CA VAL A 77 0.16 5.45 5.50
C VAL A 77 -0.65 5.49 6.80
N ARG A 78 -1.28 4.37 7.11
CA ARG A 78 -1.88 4.08 8.42
C ARG A 78 -1.20 2.84 8.97
N LEU A 79 -0.45 2.99 10.05
CA LEU A 79 0.14 1.86 10.75
C LEU A 79 -0.92 1.26 11.66
N VAL A 80 -1.15 -0.05 11.53
CA VAL A 80 -2.14 -0.77 12.33
C VAL A 80 -1.40 -1.78 13.21
N SER A 81 -1.57 -1.67 14.51
CA SER A 81 -0.94 -2.55 15.51
C SER A 81 -1.96 -3.01 16.55
N ARG A 82 -1.55 -3.90 17.45
CA ARG A 82 -2.30 -4.22 18.66
C ARG A 82 -1.56 -3.66 19.87
N ASN A 83 -2.28 -3.01 20.77
CA ASN A 83 -1.73 -2.59 22.06
C ASN A 83 -1.59 -3.77 23.02
N ASP A 84 -1.01 -3.53 24.19
CA ASP A 84 -0.78 -4.54 25.24
C ASP A 84 -2.08 -5.20 25.75
N ASP A 85 -3.20 -4.47 25.68
CA ASP A 85 -4.54 -4.96 26.04
C ASP A 85 -5.19 -5.78 24.90
N GLY A 86 -4.52 -5.92 23.75
CA GLY A 86 -4.97 -6.68 22.58
C GLY A 86 -5.91 -5.93 21.63
N PHE A 87 -6.21 -4.66 21.89
CA PHE A 87 -7.04 -3.81 21.04
C PHE A 87 -6.27 -3.25 19.85
N THR A 88 -6.97 -3.05 18.73
CA THR A 88 -6.38 -2.43 17.53
C THR A 88 -6.12 -0.94 17.75
N GLN A 89 -4.90 -0.52 17.46
CA GLN A 89 -4.47 0.87 17.41
C GLN A 89 -4.10 1.24 15.97
N VAL A 90 -4.42 2.47 15.57
CA VAL A 90 -4.10 3.00 14.25
C VAL A 90 -3.36 4.31 14.42
N GLU A 91 -2.14 4.36 13.87
CA GLU A 91 -1.26 5.51 13.93
C GLU A 91 -1.01 6.06 12.53
N ARG A 92 -0.67 7.34 12.48
CA ARG A 92 -0.22 8.03 11.27
C ARG A 92 1.27 8.29 11.42
N PRO A 93 2.14 7.48 10.80
CA PRO A 93 3.58 7.68 10.95
C PRO A 93 4.04 9.08 10.55
N ALA A 94 3.40 9.69 9.55
CA ALA A 94 3.68 11.06 9.14
C ALA A 94 3.43 12.13 10.22
N GLU A 95 2.61 11.85 11.24
CA GLU A 95 2.31 12.77 12.35
C GLU A 95 3.24 12.53 13.57
N SER A 96 4.08 11.49 13.54
CA SER A 96 5.03 11.18 14.62
C SER A 96 6.30 12.02 14.49
N GLU A 97 6.60 12.86 15.48
CA GLU A 97 7.84 13.66 15.52
C GLU A 97 9.10 12.79 15.40
N ARG A 98 9.06 11.56 15.95
CA ARG A 98 10.15 10.60 15.87
C ARG A 98 10.37 10.14 14.42
N VAL A 99 9.30 9.75 13.74
CA VAL A 99 9.36 9.30 12.34
C VAL A 99 9.81 10.44 11.43
N GLN A 100 9.30 11.66 11.64
CA GLN A 100 9.73 12.84 10.90
C GLN A 100 11.23 13.09 11.04
N LYS A 101 11.77 13.05 12.27
CA LYS A 101 13.21 13.18 12.51
C LYS A 101 14.02 12.09 11.81
N PHE A 102 13.54 10.85 11.75
CA PHE A 102 14.26 9.80 11.04
C PHE A 102 14.26 10.01 9.53
N ILE A 103 13.13 10.43 8.95
CA ILE A 103 13.03 10.79 7.53
C ILE A 103 13.98 11.95 7.19
N GLU A 104 14.12 12.94 8.07
CA GLU A 104 15.09 14.05 7.92
C GLU A 104 16.56 13.60 7.99
N ASN A 105 16.85 12.45 8.59
CA ASN A 105 18.20 11.87 8.72
C ASN A 105 18.48 10.76 7.68
N ASP A 106 17.86 10.85 6.50
CA ASP A 106 18.00 9.89 5.38
C ASP A 106 17.53 8.45 5.66
N LEU A 107 16.76 8.21 6.73
CA LEU A 107 16.08 6.91 6.97
C LEU A 107 14.67 6.94 6.38
N GLY A 108 14.42 6.13 5.35
CA GLY A 108 13.12 6.07 4.68
C GLY A 108 12.07 5.30 5.50
N MET A 109 10.79 5.45 5.14
CA MET A 109 9.70 4.69 5.76
C MET A 109 9.90 3.17 5.68
N VAL A 110 10.53 2.68 4.62
CA VAL A 110 10.83 1.26 4.45
C VAL A 110 11.83 0.78 5.50
N ASP A 111 12.86 1.58 5.77
CA ASP A 111 13.89 1.24 6.77
C ASP A 111 13.25 1.21 8.16
N LEU A 112 12.45 2.23 8.47
CA LEU A 112 11.72 2.30 9.74
C LEU A 112 10.72 1.15 9.92
N TYR A 113 10.04 0.71 8.86
CA TYR A 113 9.15 -0.45 8.93
C TYR A 113 9.93 -1.74 9.20
N THR A 114 11.04 -1.93 8.49
CA THR A 114 11.84 -3.16 8.54
C THR A 114 12.51 -3.32 9.91
N GLU A 115 12.95 -2.21 10.52
CA GLU A 115 13.54 -2.17 11.86
C GLU A 115 12.48 -2.11 12.99
N ASN A 116 11.18 -2.19 12.64
CA ASN A 116 10.07 -2.09 13.58
C ASN A 116 10.09 -0.78 14.41
N MET A 117 10.52 0.32 13.76
CA MET A 117 10.67 1.66 14.34
C MET A 117 9.56 2.64 13.90
N LEU A 118 8.61 2.20 13.08
CA LEU A 118 7.46 3.02 12.67
C LEU A 118 6.38 3.18 13.75
N GLY A 119 6.28 2.22 14.67
CA GLY A 119 5.40 2.29 15.86
C GLY A 119 6.22 2.53 17.13
N GLU A 120 5.53 2.77 18.25
CA GLU A 120 6.15 2.84 19.59
C GLU A 120 6.79 1.51 20.05
#